data_AF-A0A358R0I8-F1
#
_entry.id   AF-A0A358R0I8-F1
#
_cell.length_a   1.000
_cell.length_b   1.000
_cell.length_c   1.000
_cell.angle_alpha   90.00
_cell.angle_beta   90.00
_cell.angle_gamma   90.00
#
_symmetry.space_group_name_H-M   'P 1'
#
loop_
_entity.id
_entity.type
_entity.pdbx_description
1 polymer ?
#
loop_
_entity_poly.entity_id
_entity_poly.type
_entity_poly.pdbx_seq_one_letter_code
_entity_poly.pdbx_strand_id
1 'polypeptide(L)'
;MSKGKSPALSIDSFTEMAGRIIDGIPDRFTRDLNGGFNITEDCKKDGDYFIMGEYIADDLMGSVIMLYYGSFAALLEDKGVEQWEGELKETILHELRHHVEIMAGVDYLSEEEKAGLD
;
A
#
# COMPACT_ATOMS: atom_id res chain seq x y z
N MET A 1 -29.39 20.86 -6.22
CA MET A 1 -27.97 21.22 -6.41
C MET A 1 -27.21 19.91 -6.58
N SER A 2 -26.76 19.59 -7.79
CA SER A 2 -25.92 18.41 -8.02
C SER A 2 -24.55 18.71 -7.41
N LYS A 3 -24.13 17.96 -6.38
CA LYS A 3 -22.74 17.99 -5.92
C LYS A 3 -21.93 17.38 -7.07
N GLY A 4 -21.14 18.20 -7.78
CA GLY A 4 -20.21 17.70 -8.79
C GLY A 4 -19.28 16.68 -8.15
N LYS A 5 -19.08 15.54 -8.81
CA LYS A 5 -18.12 14.49 -8.44
C LYS A 5 -16.75 15.18 -8.29
N SER A 6 -16.12 15.10 -7.11
CA SER A 6 -14.73 15.53 -6.97
C SER A 6 -13.88 14.65 -7.88
N PRO A 7 -12.96 15.20 -8.68
CA PRO A 7 -12.07 14.37 -9.48
C PRO A 7 -11.24 13.48 -8.55
N ALA A 8 -11.00 12.24 -8.98
CA ALA A 8 -10.11 11.31 -8.29
C ALA A 8 -8.74 11.97 -8.04
N LEU A 9 -8.13 11.64 -6.90
CA LEU A 9 -6.82 12.15 -6.51
C LEU A 9 -5.77 11.72 -7.54
N SER A 10 -4.92 12.65 -8.02
CA SER A 10 -3.93 12.33 -9.06
C SER A 10 -2.77 11.47 -8.52
N ILE A 11 -2.11 10.69 -9.38
CA ILE A 11 -0.93 9.90 -8.97
C ILE A 11 0.19 10.77 -8.37
N ASP A 12 0.37 11.99 -8.84
CA ASP A 12 1.34 12.93 -8.26
C ASP A 12 0.97 13.27 -6.81
N SER A 13 -0.30 13.61 -6.56
CA SER A 13 -0.80 13.90 -5.20
C SER A 13 -0.72 12.66 -4.30
N PHE A 14 -0.95 11.47 -4.87
CA PHE A 14 -0.85 10.19 -4.17
C PHE A 14 0.60 9.90 -3.77
N THR A 15 1.54 10.17 -4.68
CA THR A 15 2.97 10.00 -4.46
C THR A 15 3.48 10.96 -3.37
N GLU A 16 3.06 12.22 -3.40
CA GLU A 16 3.40 13.20 -2.35
C GLU A 16 2.82 12.77 -0.98
N MET A 17 1.58 12.28 -0.97
CA MET A 17 0.94 11.76 0.24
C MET A 17 1.66 10.53 0.80
N ALA A 18 2.02 9.57 -0.05
CA ALA A 18 2.80 8.40 0.32
C ALA A 18 4.15 8.81 0.91
N GLY A 19 4.86 9.75 0.27
CA GLY A 19 6.12 10.27 0.75
C GLY A 19 6.02 10.84 2.17
N ARG A 20 5.02 11.68 2.45
CA ARG A 20 4.79 12.22 3.81
C ARG A 20 4.55 11.14 4.86
N ILE A 21 3.85 10.07 4.49
CA ILE A 21 3.60 8.94 5.40
C ILE A 21 4.90 8.18 5.64
N ILE A 22 5.65 7.87 4.58
CA ILE A 22 6.90 7.12 4.61
C ILE A 22 7.97 7.88 5.41
N ASP A 23 8.08 9.20 5.24
CA ASP A 23 9.02 10.05 6.00
C ASP A 23 8.75 10.00 7.52
N GLY A 24 7.54 9.62 7.95
CA GLY A 24 7.19 9.42 9.35
C GLY A 24 7.61 8.06 9.92
N ILE A 25 8.11 7.13 9.10
CA ILE A 25 8.45 5.76 9.50
C ILE A 25 9.87 5.72 10.05
N PRO A 26 10.09 5.19 11.27
CA PRO A 26 11.45 5.02 11.80
C PRO A 26 12.31 4.07 10.94
N ASP A 27 13.53 4.50 10.61
CA ASP A 27 14.49 3.77 9.75
C ASP A 27 14.69 2.29 10.12
N ARG A 28 14.56 1.95 11.40
CA ARG A 28 14.72 0.56 11.87
C ARG A 28 13.70 -0.40 11.24
N PHE A 29 12.55 0.10 10.80
CA PHE A 29 11.50 -0.69 10.18
C PHE A 29 11.67 -0.83 8.67
N THR A 30 12.47 0.01 8.03
CA THR A 30 12.77 -0.05 6.59
C THR A 30 14.16 -0.60 6.31
N ARG A 31 14.88 -1.06 7.35
CA ARG A 31 16.17 -1.73 7.19
C ARG A 31 15.98 -2.97 6.32
N ASP A 32 16.88 -3.18 5.37
CA ASP A 32 16.86 -4.31 4.43
C ASP A 32 15.70 -4.28 3.41
N LEU A 33 14.83 -3.27 3.43
CA LEU A 33 13.89 -2.93 2.35
C LEU A 33 14.61 -2.20 1.20
N ASN A 34 15.58 -2.87 0.59
CA ASN A 34 16.53 -2.28 -0.37
C ASN A 34 15.90 -1.82 -1.69
N GLY A 35 14.76 -2.36 -2.09
CA GLY A 35 13.96 -1.90 -3.22
C GLY A 35 13.03 -0.71 -2.88
N GLY A 36 12.92 -0.38 -1.59
CA GLY A 36 12.13 0.74 -1.09
C GLY A 36 10.63 0.58 -1.33
N PHE A 37 9.96 1.72 -1.49
CA PHE A 37 8.55 1.82 -1.84
C PHE A 37 8.42 2.24 -3.31
N ASN A 38 7.65 1.50 -4.09
CA ASN A 38 7.38 1.81 -5.49
C ASN A 38 5.89 1.97 -5.73
N ILE A 39 5.53 3.00 -6.50
CA ILE A 39 4.15 3.30 -6.88
C ILE A 39 4.01 3.04 -8.38
N THR A 40 2.97 2.33 -8.77
CA THR A 40 2.61 2.10 -10.18
C THR A 40 1.19 2.58 -10.47
N GLU A 41 0.95 3.03 -11.71
CA GLU A 41 -0.39 3.34 -12.22
C GLU A 41 -1.26 2.08 -12.41
N ASP A 42 -0.65 0.90 -12.37
CA ASP A 42 -1.36 -0.36 -12.55
C ASP A 42 -2.44 -0.58 -11.50
N CYS A 43 -3.51 -1.24 -11.93
CA CYS A 43 -4.57 -1.73 -11.08
C CYS A 43 -4.43 -3.25 -10.98
N LYS A 44 -4.32 -3.78 -9.75
CA LYS A 44 -4.15 -5.21 -9.50
C LYS A 44 -5.35 -5.76 -8.74
N LYS A 45 -5.78 -6.96 -9.13
CA LYS A 45 -6.90 -7.67 -8.51
C LYS A 45 -6.54 -9.11 -8.22
N ASP A 46 -7.12 -9.65 -7.16
CA ASP A 46 -7.25 -11.09 -6.92
C ASP A 46 -8.73 -11.43 -6.73
N GLY A 47 -9.29 -12.17 -7.69
CA GLY A 47 -10.73 -12.38 -7.79
C GLY A 47 -11.51 -11.06 -7.83
N ASP A 48 -12.38 -10.87 -6.84
CA ASP A 48 -13.23 -9.69 -6.69
C ASP A 48 -12.57 -8.56 -5.87
N TYR A 49 -11.38 -8.80 -5.31
CA TYR A 49 -10.70 -7.87 -4.41
C TYR A 49 -9.60 -7.09 -5.14
N PHE A 50 -9.43 -5.83 -4.74
CA PHE A 50 -8.31 -5.01 -5.21
C PHE A 50 -7.10 -5.23 -4.32
N ILE A 51 -5.93 -5.44 -4.94
CA ILE A 51 -4.66 -5.45 -4.24
C ILE A 51 -4.14 -4.01 -4.22
N MET A 52 -4.05 -3.45 -3.02
CA MET A 52 -3.70 -2.04 -2.80
C MET A 52 -2.19 -1.85 -2.68
N GLY A 53 -1.52 -2.77 -2.02
CA GLY A 53 -0.07 -2.88 -1.96
C GLY A 53 0.37 -4.31 -1.77
N GLU A 54 1.66 -4.57 -1.98
CA GLU A 54 2.27 -5.88 -1.78
C GLU A 54 3.73 -5.73 -1.33
N TYR A 55 4.09 -6.42 -0.27
CA TYR A 55 5.48 -6.71 0.06
C TYR A 55 5.99 -7.89 -0.77
N ILE A 56 7.05 -7.66 -1.54
CA ILE A 56 7.72 -8.67 -2.34
C ILE A 56 9.14 -8.85 -1.80
N ALA A 57 9.46 -10.08 -1.40
CA ALA A 57 10.79 -10.49 -0.99
C ALA A 57 11.35 -11.53 -1.98
N ASP A 58 12.52 -11.26 -2.53
CA ASP A 58 13.28 -12.17 -3.38
C ASP A 58 14.74 -12.22 -2.93
N ASP A 59 15.31 -13.43 -2.84
CA ASP A 59 16.67 -13.65 -2.33
C ASP A 59 17.76 -12.97 -3.19
N LEU A 60 17.48 -12.68 -4.46
CA LEU A 60 18.43 -12.08 -5.42
C LEU A 60 18.15 -10.60 -5.65
N MET A 61 16.88 -10.20 -5.73
CA MET A 61 16.45 -8.83 -6.07
C MET A 61 16.17 -7.97 -4.83
N GLY A 62 16.09 -8.59 -3.65
CA GLY A 62 15.85 -7.92 -2.39
C GLY A 62 14.37 -7.76 -2.04
N SER A 63 14.08 -6.75 -1.23
CA SER A 63 12.78 -6.54 -0.59
C SER A 63 12.21 -5.19 -1.00
N VAL A 64 10.96 -5.19 -1.47
CA VAL A 64 10.27 -4.01 -2.00
C VAL A 64 8.81 -4.00 -1.58
N ILE A 65 8.26 -2.81 -1.33
CA ILE A 65 6.81 -2.62 -1.16
C ILE A 65 6.28 -1.94 -2.41
N MET A 66 5.32 -2.58 -3.06
CA MET A 66 4.56 -2.04 -4.19
C MET A 66 3.27 -1.39 -3.69
N LEU A 67 2.89 -0.26 -4.28
CA LEU A 67 1.62 0.41 -4.08
C LEU A 67 0.94 0.61 -5.44
N TYR A 68 -0.29 0.12 -5.57
CA TYR A 68 -1.04 0.12 -6.83
C TYR A 68 -2.01 1.29 -6.88
N TYR A 69 -1.56 2.45 -7.37
CA TYR A 69 -2.41 3.65 -7.48
C TYR A 69 -3.69 3.37 -8.28
N GLY A 70 -3.63 2.55 -9.34
CA GLY A 70 -4.80 2.15 -10.11
C GLY A 70 -5.85 1.40 -9.27
N SER A 71 -5.43 0.63 -8.26
CA SER A 71 -6.32 -0.02 -7.30
C SER A 71 -6.98 0.99 -6.35
N PHE A 72 -6.19 1.93 -5.81
CA PHE A 72 -6.72 3.05 -5.00
C PHE A 72 -7.73 3.89 -5.76
N ALA A 73 -7.41 4.26 -7.00
CA ALA A 73 -8.29 5.04 -7.85
C ALA A 73 -9.61 4.33 -8.14
N ALA A 74 -9.58 3.01 -8.33
CA ALA A 74 -10.78 2.22 -8.56
C ALA A 74 -11.65 2.08 -7.29
N LEU A 75 -11.03 1.89 -6.13
CA LEU A 75 -11.75 1.70 -4.86
C LEU A 75 -12.27 3.02 -4.26
N LEU A 76 -11.50 4.11 -4.42
CA LEU A 76 -11.72 5.38 -3.72
C LEU A 76 -12.14 6.53 -4.65
N GLU A 77 -12.58 6.24 -5.87
CA GLU A 77 -12.94 7.24 -6.89
C GLU A 77 -13.88 8.34 -6.36
N ASP A 78 -14.84 7.97 -5.51
CA ASP A 78 -15.87 8.85 -4.94
C ASP A 78 -15.55 9.35 -3.52
N LYS A 79 -14.33 9.11 -3.03
CA LYS A 79 -13.93 9.40 -1.65
C LYS A 79 -13.12 10.70 -1.56
N GLY A 80 -13.17 11.31 -0.38
CA GLY A 80 -12.41 12.52 -0.07
C GLY A 80 -10.94 12.22 0.28
N VAL A 81 -10.11 13.26 0.24
CA VAL A 81 -8.65 13.17 0.47
C VAL A 81 -8.30 12.50 1.81
N GLU A 82 -9.05 12.77 2.88
CA GLU A 82 -8.81 12.16 4.19
C GLU A 82 -8.97 10.63 4.17
N GLN A 83 -9.91 10.12 3.36
CA GLN A 83 -10.13 8.68 3.21
C GLN A 83 -9.00 8.06 2.38
N TRP A 84 -8.55 8.75 1.33
CA TRP A 84 -7.35 8.35 0.59
C TRP A 84 -6.12 8.25 1.48
N GLU A 85 -5.88 9.25 2.33
CA GLU A 85 -4.74 9.26 3.26
C GLU A 85 -4.83 8.16 4.32
N GLY A 86 -6.04 7.89 4.84
CA GLY A 86 -6.28 6.78 5.76
C GLY A 86 -5.95 5.43 5.14
N GLU A 87 -6.55 5.12 4.00
CA GLU A 87 -6.37 3.84 3.30
C GLU A 87 -4.92 3.64 2.86
N LEU A 88 -4.27 4.68 2.34
CA LEU A 88 -2.87 4.63 1.94
C LEU A 88 -1.95 4.37 3.14
N LYS A 89 -2.20 5.04 4.26
CA LYS A 89 -1.43 4.84 5.49
C LYS A 89 -1.61 3.43 6.04
N GLU A 90 -2.83 2.92 6.07
CA GLU A 90 -3.11 1.55 6.52
C GLU A 90 -2.41 0.53 5.63
N THR A 91 -2.48 0.70 4.30
CA THR A 91 -1.78 -0.16 3.34
C THR A 91 -0.26 -0.14 3.56
N ILE A 92 0.36 1.04 3.66
CA ILE A 92 1.81 1.16 3.88
C ILE A 92 2.23 0.46 5.19
N LEU A 93 1.48 0.66 6.27
CA LEU A 93 1.79 0.05 7.56
C LEU A 93 1.56 -1.47 7.56
N HIS A 94 0.60 -1.95 6.77
CA HIS A 94 0.34 -3.38 6.59
C HIS A 94 1.50 -4.06 5.87
N GLU A 95 1.90 -3.56 4.70
CA GLU A 95 3.03 -4.14 3.95
C GLU A 95 4.37 -4.03 4.72
N LEU A 96 4.56 -2.94 5.46
CA LEU A 96 5.73 -2.79 6.33
C LEU A 96 5.73 -3.81 7.47
N ARG A 97 4.56 -4.19 8.00
CA ARG A 97 4.45 -5.25 9.00
C ARG A 97 4.93 -6.57 8.39
N HIS A 98 4.48 -6.92 7.20
CA HIS A 98 4.91 -8.13 6.48
C HIS A 98 6.43 -8.20 6.36
N HIS A 99 7.03 -7.09 5.95
CA HIS A 99 8.49 -6.96 5.89
C HIS A 99 9.17 -7.22 7.24
N VAL A 100 8.68 -6.60 8.32
CA VAL A 100 9.27 -6.74 9.66
C VAL A 100 9.09 -8.16 10.20
N GLU A 101 7.96 -8.80 9.95
CA GLU A 101 7.68 -10.17 10.40
C GLU A 101 8.58 -11.18 9.68
N ILE A 102 8.74 -11.05 8.36
CA ILE A 102 9.67 -11.87 7.57
C ILE A 102 11.11 -11.67 8.06
N MET A 103 11.53 -10.43 8.32
CA MET A 103 12.86 -10.16 8.92
C MET A 103 13.04 -10.80 10.30
N ALA A 104 11.97 -10.92 11.08
CA ALA A 104 12.00 -11.56 12.40
C ALA A 104 12.00 -13.10 12.32
N GLY A 105 11.88 -13.69 11.13
CA GLY A 105 11.73 -15.13 10.95
C GLY A 105 10.39 -15.64 11.47
N VAL A 106 9.38 -14.78 11.46
CA VAL A 106 8.04 -15.01 11.99
C VAL A 106 7.06 -14.95 10.84
N ASP A 107 6.27 -16.00 10.65
CA ASP A 107 5.19 -16.06 9.66
C ASP A 107 3.85 -16.17 10.40
N TYR A 108 3.33 -15.04 10.89
CA TYR A 108 1.98 -14.96 11.44
C TYR A 108 0.92 -14.71 10.37
N LEU A 109 1.33 -14.45 9.12
CA LEU A 109 0.51 -13.82 8.08
C LEU A 109 -0.22 -14.76 7.14
N SER A 110 0.24 -16.01 7.02
CA SER A 110 -0.54 -17.01 6.30
C SER A 110 -1.93 -17.25 6.92
N GLU A 111 -2.22 -16.74 8.12
CA GLU A 111 -3.53 -16.85 8.77
C GLU A 111 -4.40 -15.58 8.62
N GLU A 112 -3.82 -14.37 8.54
CA GLU A 112 -4.58 -13.11 8.33
C GLU A 112 -5.06 -12.97 6.87
N GLU A 113 -4.23 -13.27 5.86
CA GLU A 113 -4.66 -13.24 4.44
C GLU A 113 -5.74 -14.29 4.14
N LYS A 114 -5.73 -15.43 4.84
CA LYS A 114 -6.80 -16.43 4.76
C LYS A 114 -8.09 -15.98 5.46
N ALA A 115 -7.98 -15.13 6.47
CA ALA A 115 -9.11 -14.65 7.26
C ALA A 115 -9.70 -13.32 6.74
N GLY A 116 -8.96 -12.56 5.94
CA GLY A 116 -9.30 -11.22 5.46
C GLY A 116 -10.20 -11.13 4.22
N LEU A 117 -11.03 -12.15 3.94
CA LEU A 117 -12.06 -12.12 2.87
C LEU A 117 -13.45 -11.69 3.38
N ASP A 118 -13.53 -10.93 4.48
CA ASP A 118 -14.81 -10.41 5.02
C ASP A 118 -15.21 -9.04 4.43
#